data_AF-A0A9N8KUW7-F1
#
_entry.id   AF-A0A9N8KUW7-F1
#
_cell.length_a   1.000
_cell.length_b   1.000
_cell.length_c   1.000
_cell.angle_alpha   90.00
_cell.angle_beta   90.00
_cell.angle_gamma   90.00
#
_symmetry.space_group_name_H-M   'P 1'
#
loop_
_entity.id
_entity.type
_entity.pdbx_description
1 polymer ?
#
loop_
_entity_poly.entity_id
_entity_poly.type
_entity_poly.pdbx_seq_one_letter_code
_entity_poly.pdbx_strand_id
1 'polypeptide(L)'
;MENKKPSEVDGIDDTTNKLVQADNQILVTQSGNVWLRFYPLPKLPGESIRSVLLRCMLSQLGLFSVLILWSTVWVFVIQTFEGPNEIKVSRTFEDEQNQIVIELATELRQIEPLSPKWKHAIEKRINDEMFLTMQAVSQGARIHPGQYWDLSGTFLFVVYVMTALGFGAPVPQTLWGRSAALIYAIFAIPTHIYLMLNTSMCFVVQVERYMARLRSKLRDKRPFVLGKTPVQNGSGACRSMPLAAALYYTTGVAAFGFARGNTYADALMFPIEFTTSGGLDQVNGHVRILYAFYVEGAMVLLSCGLATLRRHSGAALTCMTEKYRLFNGGY
;
A
#
# COMPACT_ATOMS: atom_id res chain seq x y z
N MET A 1 -59.47 -18.83 48.40
CA MET A 1 -59.49 -17.44 47.91
C MET A 1 -58.40 -16.71 48.68
N GLU A 2 -57.36 -16.11 48.14
CA GLU A 2 -56.94 -15.77 46.79
C GLU A 2 -55.42 -15.51 46.92
N ASN A 3 -54.61 -16.17 46.07
CA ASN A 3 -53.16 -15.99 46.04
C ASN A 3 -52.86 -14.93 44.98
N LYS A 4 -52.39 -13.73 45.36
CA LYS A 4 -52.06 -12.65 44.40
C LYS A 4 -50.58 -12.24 44.48
N LYS A 5 -50.00 -12.25 43.28
CA LYS A 5 -48.62 -12.16 42.80
C LYS A 5 -47.98 -10.77 43.05
N PRO A 6 -46.64 -10.66 43.20
CA PRO A 6 -45.94 -9.38 43.02
C PRO A 6 -45.67 -9.14 41.53
N SER A 7 -46.03 -7.94 41.07
CA SER A 7 -45.85 -7.43 39.72
C SER A 7 -44.73 -6.38 39.72
N GLU A 8 -43.52 -6.70 39.25
CA GLU A 8 -42.54 -5.66 38.82
C GLU A 8 -41.28 -6.23 38.14
N VAL A 9 -41.38 -6.89 36.98
CA VAL A 9 -40.21 -7.14 36.11
C VAL A 9 -40.66 -7.24 34.64
N ASP A 10 -41.03 -6.12 34.01
CA ASP A 10 -41.29 -6.12 32.54
C ASP A 10 -40.85 -4.82 31.83
N GLY A 11 -40.31 -3.82 32.53
CA GLY A 11 -39.96 -2.52 31.93
C GLY A 11 -38.56 -2.40 31.31
N ILE A 12 -37.61 -3.25 31.72
CA ILE A 12 -36.19 -3.10 31.33
C ILE A 12 -35.90 -3.79 29.99
N ASP A 13 -36.56 -4.90 29.69
CA ASP A 13 -36.28 -5.70 28.49
C ASP A 13 -36.88 -5.08 27.21
N ASP A 14 -38.06 -4.45 27.32
CA ASP A 14 -38.70 -3.75 26.20
C ASP A 14 -37.94 -2.46 25.84
N THR A 15 -37.39 -1.74 26.82
CA THR A 15 -36.57 -0.54 26.59
C THR A 15 -35.22 -0.90 25.95
N THR A 16 -34.62 -2.02 26.36
CA THR A 16 -33.36 -2.53 25.80
C THR A 16 -33.54 -3.03 24.37
N ASN A 17 -34.64 -3.74 24.08
CA ASN A 17 -34.97 -4.17 22.73
C ASN A 17 -35.30 -2.99 21.80
N LYS A 18 -36.00 -1.96 22.31
CA LYS A 18 -36.26 -0.71 21.57
C LYS A 18 -34.98 0.08 21.30
N LEU A 19 -34.04 0.13 22.25
CA LEU A 19 -32.73 0.75 22.07
C LEU A 19 -31.88 -0.01 21.04
N VAL A 20 -31.83 -1.35 21.10
CA VAL A 20 -31.11 -2.18 20.11
C VAL A 20 -31.74 -2.08 18.72
N GLN A 21 -33.07 -1.96 18.62
CA GLN A 21 -33.79 -1.81 17.37
C GLN A 21 -33.63 -0.41 16.77
N ALA A 22 -33.58 0.63 17.61
CA ALA A 22 -33.24 2.00 17.22
C ALA A 22 -31.78 2.12 16.77
N ASP A 23 -30.84 1.49 17.47
CA ASP A 23 -29.42 1.50 17.13
C ASP A 23 -29.16 0.76 15.80
N ASN A 24 -29.87 -0.35 15.56
CA ASN A 24 -29.88 -1.03 14.26
C ASN A 24 -30.53 -0.19 13.14
N GLN A 25 -31.59 0.58 13.43
CA GLN A 25 -32.21 1.49 12.45
C GLN A 25 -31.33 2.71 12.13
N ILE A 26 -30.59 3.24 13.11
CA ILE A 26 -29.66 4.35 12.95
C ILE A 26 -28.43 3.89 12.14
N LEU A 27 -27.92 2.68 12.39
CA LEU A 27 -26.83 2.10 11.61
C LEU A 27 -27.22 1.88 10.13
N VAL A 28 -28.48 1.53 9.87
CA VAL A 28 -29.02 1.32 8.52
C VAL A 28 -29.29 2.64 7.81
N THR A 29 -29.74 3.68 8.51
CA THR A 29 -30.06 4.99 7.91
C THR A 29 -28.81 5.85 7.65
N GLN A 30 -27.77 5.77 8.48
CA GLN A 30 -26.52 6.52 8.23
C GLN A 30 -25.68 5.96 7.07
N SER A 31 -25.97 4.74 6.61
CA SER A 31 -25.37 4.14 5.41
C SER A 31 -26.03 4.61 4.09
N GLY A 32 -26.99 5.54 4.15
CA GLY A 32 -27.80 5.96 3.01
C GLY A 32 -27.10 6.82 1.95
N ASN A 33 -26.00 7.51 2.28
CA ASN A 33 -25.47 8.61 1.43
C ASN A 33 -23.99 8.48 1.03
N VAL A 34 -23.37 7.31 1.14
CA VAL A 34 -22.03 7.08 0.56
C VAL A 34 -22.22 6.31 -0.75
N TRP A 35 -22.02 7.01 -1.87
CA TRP A 35 -22.14 6.48 -3.24
C TRP A 35 -21.27 5.23 -3.52
N LEU A 36 -20.25 4.96 -2.68
CA LEU A 36 -19.58 3.67 -2.61
C LEU A 36 -20.22 2.79 -1.52
N ARG A 37 -21.26 2.04 -1.90
CA ARG A 37 -21.77 0.94 -1.08
C ARG A 37 -20.71 -0.16 -0.99
N PHE A 38 -19.99 -0.18 0.13
CA PHE A 38 -19.17 -1.33 0.52
C PHE A 38 -20.12 -2.50 0.80
N TYR A 39 -19.92 -3.62 0.08
CA TYR A 39 -20.69 -4.86 0.25
C TYR A 39 -20.80 -5.20 1.75
N PRO A 40 -22.00 -5.56 2.25
CA PRO A 40 -22.74 -6.72 1.73
C PRO A 40 -24.12 -6.36 1.17
N LEU A 41 -24.53 -7.05 0.09
CA LEU A 41 -25.90 -7.02 -0.42
C LEU A 41 -26.91 -7.26 0.72
N PRO A 42 -28.07 -6.56 0.73
CA PRO A 42 -29.12 -6.85 1.69
C PRO A 42 -29.54 -8.31 1.58
N LYS A 43 -29.59 -8.99 2.73
CA LYS A 43 -30.03 -10.39 2.85
C LYS A 43 -31.44 -10.51 2.29
N LEU A 44 -31.65 -11.30 1.24
CA LEU A 44 -33.01 -11.59 0.78
C LEU A 44 -33.74 -12.43 1.84
N PRO A 45 -35.06 -12.22 2.03
CA PRO A 45 -35.85 -12.99 3.00
C PRO A 45 -35.77 -14.48 2.64
N GLY A 46 -35.26 -15.30 3.57
CA GLY A 46 -35.07 -16.76 3.39
C GLY A 46 -33.64 -17.20 3.07
N GLU A 47 -32.70 -16.30 2.80
CA GLU A 47 -31.32 -16.70 2.47
C GLU A 47 -30.48 -17.08 3.71
N SER A 48 -29.73 -18.18 3.60
CA SER A 48 -28.74 -18.59 4.59
C SER A 48 -27.52 -17.67 4.58
N ILE A 49 -27.03 -17.31 5.77
CA ILE A 49 -25.82 -16.48 5.97
C ILE A 49 -24.60 -17.06 5.24
N ARG A 50 -24.54 -18.40 5.09
CA ARG A 50 -23.47 -19.08 4.35
C ARG A 50 -23.47 -18.74 2.85
N SER A 51 -24.65 -18.61 2.24
CA SER A 51 -24.78 -18.26 0.82
C SER A 51 -24.30 -16.83 0.55
N VAL A 52 -24.62 -15.88 1.44
CA VAL A 52 -24.16 -14.49 1.36
C VAL A 52 -22.64 -14.41 1.48
N LEU A 53 -22.05 -15.12 2.44
CA LEU A 53 -20.60 -15.19 2.62
C LEU A 53 -19.89 -15.82 1.41
N LEU A 54 -20.44 -16.91 0.87
CA LEU A 54 -19.88 -17.58 -0.30
C LEU A 54 -19.88 -16.67 -1.54
N ARG A 55 -20.99 -15.99 -1.84
CA ARG A 55 -21.07 -15.01 -2.94
C ARG A 55 -20.07 -13.88 -2.76
N CYS A 56 -19.92 -13.38 -1.53
CA CYS A 56 -18.96 -12.32 -1.23
C CYS A 56 -17.52 -12.79 -1.47
N MET A 57 -17.14 -13.96 -0.94
CA MET A 57 -15.80 -14.53 -1.15
C MET A 57 -15.53 -14.81 -2.63
N LEU A 58 -16.52 -15.34 -3.36
CA LEU A 58 -16.40 -15.61 -4.80
C LEU A 58 -16.24 -14.30 -5.61
N SER A 59 -16.95 -13.24 -5.24
CA SER A 59 -16.83 -11.94 -5.89
C SER A 59 -15.45 -11.30 -5.62
N GLN A 60 -14.95 -11.36 -4.38
CA GLN A 60 -13.61 -10.83 -4.06
C GLN A 60 -12.51 -11.65 -4.73
N LEU A 61 -12.64 -12.98 -4.74
CA LEU A 61 -11.69 -13.86 -5.41
C LEU A 61 -11.69 -13.64 -6.94
N GLY A 62 -12.87 -13.46 -7.54
CA GLY A 62 -13.01 -13.12 -8.95
C GLY A 62 -12.34 -11.79 -9.29
N LEU A 63 -12.58 -10.75 -8.47
CA LEU A 63 -11.95 -9.45 -8.65
C LEU A 63 -10.42 -9.51 -8.53
N PHE A 64 -9.92 -10.23 -7.51
CA PHE A 64 -8.49 -10.46 -7.34
C PHE A 64 -7.88 -11.20 -8.53
N SER A 65 -8.58 -12.21 -9.05
CA SER A 65 -8.12 -12.97 -10.22
C SER A 65 -8.06 -12.10 -11.48
N VAL A 66 -9.08 -11.29 -11.73
CA VAL A 66 -9.09 -10.33 -12.85
C VAL A 66 -7.95 -9.33 -12.73
N LEU A 67 -7.71 -8.80 -11.52
CA LEU A 67 -6.63 -7.86 -11.27
C LEU A 67 -5.26 -8.49 -11.52
N ILE A 68 -5.01 -9.72 -11.04
CA ILE A 68 -3.76 -10.45 -11.31
C ILE A 68 -3.55 -10.67 -12.80
N LEU A 69 -4.57 -11.14 -13.52
CA LEU A 69 -4.47 -11.38 -14.96
C LEU A 69 -4.18 -10.09 -15.70
N TRP A 70 -4.88 -9.00 -15.35
CA TRP A 70 -4.66 -7.67 -15.92
C TRP A 70 -3.24 -7.16 -15.67
N SER A 71 -2.75 -7.24 -14.44
CA SER A 71 -1.39 -6.85 -14.07
C SER A 71 -0.35 -7.71 -14.80
N THR A 72 -0.56 -9.03 -14.90
CA THR A 72 0.36 -9.94 -15.58
C THR A 72 0.52 -9.56 -17.05
N VAL A 73 -0.58 -9.29 -17.76
CA VAL A 73 -0.56 -8.86 -19.17
C VAL A 73 0.25 -7.57 -19.33
N TRP A 74 0.09 -6.62 -18.42
CA TRP A 74 0.81 -5.34 -18.50
C TRP A 74 2.26 -5.36 -18.06
N VAL A 75 2.68 -6.31 -17.22
CA VAL A 75 4.11 -6.55 -17.02
C VAL A 75 4.78 -6.84 -18.36
N PHE A 76 4.20 -7.73 -19.16
CA PHE A 76 4.77 -8.05 -20.48
C PHE A 76 4.70 -6.87 -21.45
N VAL A 77 3.58 -6.14 -21.52
CA VAL A 77 3.46 -5.02 -22.46
C VAL A 77 4.44 -3.90 -22.14
N ILE A 78 4.58 -3.50 -20.88
CA ILE A 78 5.55 -2.46 -20.51
C ILE A 78 6.98 -2.93 -20.76
N GLN A 79 7.28 -4.20 -20.42
CA GLN A 79 8.58 -4.81 -20.68
C GLN A 79 8.97 -4.77 -22.17
N THR A 80 8.00 -4.98 -23.08
CA THR A 80 8.27 -4.96 -24.52
C THR A 80 8.64 -3.58 -25.06
N PHE A 81 8.17 -2.50 -24.42
CA PHE A 81 8.47 -1.13 -24.84
C PHE A 81 9.72 -0.57 -24.14
N GLU A 82 9.80 -0.72 -22.82
CA GLU A 82 10.85 -0.08 -22.03
C GLU A 82 12.14 -0.89 -21.97
N GLY A 83 12.06 -2.23 -21.92
CA GLY A 83 13.24 -3.10 -21.82
C GLY A 83 14.22 -2.92 -22.98
N PRO A 84 13.79 -3.04 -24.26
CA PRO A 84 14.67 -2.80 -25.40
C PRO A 84 15.18 -1.36 -25.49
N ASN A 85 14.35 -0.38 -25.09
CA ASN A 85 14.72 1.03 -25.11
C ASN A 85 15.84 1.34 -24.10
N GLU A 86 15.72 0.85 -22.86
CA GLU A 86 16.74 1.02 -21.82
C GLU A 86 18.10 0.46 -22.26
N ILE A 87 18.10 -0.75 -22.84
CA ILE A 87 19.32 -1.40 -23.33
C ILE A 87 19.92 -0.60 -24.48
N LYS A 88 19.10 -0.14 -25.43
CA LYS A 88 19.57 0.62 -26.60
C LYS A 88 20.20 1.95 -26.17
N VAL A 89 19.52 2.72 -25.34
CA VAL A 89 19.99 4.04 -24.89
C VAL A 89 21.25 3.90 -24.04
N SER A 90 21.31 2.91 -23.14
CA SER A 90 22.50 2.67 -22.30
C SER A 90 23.70 2.22 -23.13
N ARG A 91 23.50 1.38 -24.15
CA ARG A 91 24.59 0.97 -25.06
C ARG A 91 25.10 2.14 -25.90
N THR A 92 24.19 2.94 -26.47
CA THR A 92 24.59 4.13 -27.24
C THR A 92 25.40 5.10 -26.38
N PHE A 93 24.99 5.30 -25.12
CA PHE A 93 25.76 6.11 -24.17
C PHE A 93 27.16 5.56 -23.92
N GLU A 94 27.28 4.25 -23.68
CA GLU A 94 28.58 3.59 -23.48
C GLU A 94 29.49 3.72 -24.72
N ASP A 95 28.94 3.55 -25.91
CA ASP A 95 29.66 3.71 -27.17
C ASP A 95 30.17 5.15 -27.36
N GLU A 96 29.32 6.16 -27.12
CA GLU A 96 29.68 7.58 -27.23
C GLU A 96 30.70 8.00 -26.16
N GLN A 97 30.57 7.51 -24.92
CA GLN A 97 31.55 7.76 -23.86
C GLN A 97 32.92 7.18 -24.23
N ASN A 98 32.95 5.95 -24.76
CA ASN A 98 34.18 5.32 -25.24
C ASN A 98 34.82 6.12 -26.39
N GLN A 99 34.03 6.70 -27.30
CA GLN A 99 34.56 7.58 -28.35
C GLN A 99 35.21 8.83 -27.76
N ILE A 100 34.59 9.49 -26.78
CA ILE A 100 35.18 10.67 -26.12
C ILE A 100 36.53 10.32 -25.49
N VAL A 101 36.63 9.17 -24.81
CA VAL A 101 37.89 8.70 -24.20
C VAL A 101 38.97 8.45 -25.26
N ILE A 102 38.61 7.82 -26.39
CA ILE A 102 39.54 7.56 -27.50
C ILE A 102 40.01 8.87 -28.15
N GLU A 103 39.09 9.80 -28.41
CA GLU A 103 39.39 11.10 -28.98
C GLU A 103 40.30 11.91 -28.06
N LEU A 104 39.99 11.95 -26.76
CA LEU A 104 40.83 12.62 -25.76
C LEU A 104 42.23 12.00 -25.74
N ALA A 105 42.35 10.67 -25.66
CA ALA A 105 43.65 10.00 -25.67
C ALA A 105 44.45 10.28 -26.94
N THR A 106 43.77 10.40 -28.09
CA THR A 106 44.39 10.71 -29.38
C THR A 106 44.87 12.16 -29.44
N GLU A 107 44.06 13.10 -28.94
CA GLU A 107 44.39 14.54 -28.88
C GLU A 107 45.56 14.80 -27.92
N LEU A 108 45.56 14.18 -26.73
CA LEU A 108 46.63 14.35 -25.75
C LEU A 108 47.99 13.77 -26.21
N ARG A 109 48.00 12.79 -27.11
CA ARG A 109 49.26 12.26 -27.69
C ARG A 109 49.96 13.27 -28.60
N GLN A 110 49.22 14.23 -29.16
CA GLN A 110 49.75 15.22 -30.11
C GLN A 110 50.15 16.54 -29.45
N ILE A 111 49.80 16.73 -28.17
CA ILE A 111 49.98 17.99 -27.44
C ILE A 111 51.07 17.82 -26.38
N GLU A 112 51.90 18.85 -26.19
CA GLU A 112 52.90 18.87 -25.12
C GLU A 112 52.22 18.82 -23.72
N PRO A 113 52.65 17.89 -22.84
CA PRO A 113 52.12 17.78 -21.49
C PRO A 113 52.20 19.10 -20.71
N LEU A 114 51.19 19.39 -19.89
CA LEU A 114 51.09 20.60 -19.04
C LEU A 114 51.03 21.95 -19.78
N SER A 115 50.99 21.96 -21.12
CA SER A 115 50.73 23.18 -21.87
C SER A 115 49.31 23.71 -21.58
N PRO A 116 49.06 25.03 -21.73
CA PRO A 116 47.70 25.57 -21.57
C PRO A 116 46.70 24.94 -22.54
N LYS A 117 47.16 24.52 -23.73
CA LYS A 117 46.35 23.76 -24.70
C LYS A 117 46.01 22.36 -24.21
N TRP A 118 46.93 21.68 -23.53
CA TRP A 118 46.70 20.37 -22.92
C TRP A 118 45.60 20.44 -21.87
N LYS A 119 45.68 21.42 -20.97
CA LYS A 119 44.65 21.65 -19.96
C LYS A 119 43.28 21.98 -20.60
N HIS A 120 43.27 22.84 -21.61
CA HIS A 120 42.04 23.22 -22.31
C HIS A 120 41.38 22.03 -23.03
N ALA A 121 42.17 21.15 -23.67
CA ALA A 121 41.65 19.95 -24.31
C ALA A 121 40.95 19.02 -23.29
N ILE A 122 41.56 18.82 -22.12
CA ILE A 122 40.95 18.02 -21.04
C ILE A 122 39.67 18.68 -20.53
N GLU A 123 39.70 19.97 -20.22
CA GLU A 123 38.51 20.69 -19.74
C GLU A 123 37.37 20.62 -20.75
N LYS A 124 37.66 20.76 -22.05
CA LYS A 124 36.68 20.61 -23.12
C LYS A 124 36.05 19.22 -23.12
N ARG A 125 36.85 18.14 -23.10
CA ARG A 125 36.34 16.77 -23.15
C ARG A 125 35.59 16.36 -21.89
N ILE A 126 36.00 16.84 -20.72
CA ILE A 126 35.23 16.66 -19.48
C ILE A 126 33.85 17.33 -19.59
N ASN A 127 33.77 18.54 -20.16
CA ASN A 127 32.49 19.21 -20.38
C ASN A 127 31.61 18.47 -21.40
N ASP A 128 32.21 17.93 -22.47
CA ASP A 128 31.51 17.12 -23.48
C ASP A 128 30.93 15.85 -22.84
N GLU A 129 31.70 15.14 -22.01
CA GLU A 129 31.24 13.97 -21.25
C GLU A 129 30.11 14.32 -20.28
N MET A 130 30.23 15.46 -19.58
CA MET A 130 29.22 15.89 -18.62
C MET A 130 27.89 16.23 -19.33
N PHE A 131 27.96 16.87 -20.50
CA PHE A 131 26.78 17.13 -21.34
C PHE A 131 26.16 15.84 -21.87
N LEU A 132 26.98 14.94 -22.40
CA LEU A 132 26.53 13.63 -22.90
C LEU A 132 25.83 12.84 -21.79
N THR A 133 26.44 12.77 -20.61
CA THR A 133 25.88 12.07 -19.45
C THR A 133 24.54 12.67 -19.04
N MET A 134 24.44 14.00 -18.97
CA MET A 134 23.18 14.67 -18.64
C MET A 134 22.08 14.35 -19.67
N GLN A 135 22.40 14.37 -20.95
CA GLN A 135 21.46 14.05 -22.03
C GLN A 135 21.03 12.57 -21.98
N ALA A 136 21.98 11.66 -21.85
CA ALA A 136 21.72 10.22 -21.82
C ALA A 136 20.87 9.83 -20.60
N VAL A 137 21.21 10.33 -19.41
CA VAL A 137 20.42 10.08 -18.19
C VAL A 137 18.99 10.63 -18.32
N SER A 138 18.82 11.79 -18.96
CA SER A 138 17.48 12.35 -19.21
C SER A 138 16.62 11.46 -20.11
N GLN A 139 17.24 10.64 -20.96
CA GLN A 139 16.59 9.67 -21.84
C GLN A 139 16.47 8.28 -21.22
N GLY A 140 16.93 8.09 -19.98
CA GLY A 140 16.88 6.83 -19.25
C GLY A 140 18.11 5.93 -19.42
N ALA A 141 19.24 6.45 -19.88
CA ALA A 141 20.50 5.70 -19.87
C ALA A 141 20.91 5.31 -18.44
N ARG A 142 21.55 4.16 -18.31
CA ARG A 142 22.20 3.72 -17.06
C ARG A 142 23.68 4.06 -17.08
N ILE A 143 24.16 4.75 -16.04
CA ILE A 143 25.58 5.06 -15.84
C ILE A 143 26.33 3.83 -15.29
N HIS A 144 25.63 3.00 -14.53
CA HIS A 144 26.18 1.82 -13.86
C HIS A 144 25.55 0.54 -14.41
N PRO A 145 26.28 -0.59 -14.35
CA PRO A 145 25.77 -1.87 -14.84
C PRO A 145 24.53 -2.28 -14.04
N GLY A 146 23.37 -2.32 -14.68
CA GLY A 146 22.10 -2.62 -14.02
C GLY A 146 20.93 -2.31 -14.95
N GLN A 147 19.76 -2.82 -14.62
CA GLN A 147 18.54 -2.64 -15.43
C GLN A 147 17.35 -2.37 -14.53
N TYR A 148 16.56 -1.35 -14.83
CA TYR A 148 15.26 -1.12 -14.19
C TYR A 148 14.16 -1.93 -14.86
N TRP A 149 14.21 -2.05 -16.18
CA TRP A 149 13.18 -2.69 -16.99
C TRP A 149 13.58 -4.12 -17.33
N ASP A 150 13.91 -4.89 -16.29
CA ASP A 150 13.92 -6.35 -16.32
C ASP A 150 12.54 -6.88 -15.86
N LEU A 151 12.26 -8.18 -16.05
CA LEU A 151 10.94 -8.74 -15.71
C LEU A 151 10.54 -8.47 -14.25
N SER A 152 11.49 -8.57 -13.33
CA SER A 152 11.29 -8.30 -11.89
C SER A 152 11.06 -6.83 -11.58
N GLY A 153 11.79 -5.92 -12.21
CA GLY A 153 11.65 -4.48 -12.04
C GLY A 153 10.36 -3.97 -12.66
N THR A 154 9.96 -4.49 -13.82
CA THR A 154 8.66 -4.19 -14.43
C THR A 154 7.51 -4.72 -13.60
N PHE A 155 7.63 -5.91 -12.98
CA PHE A 155 6.65 -6.41 -12.02
C PHE A 155 6.51 -5.48 -10.81
N LEU A 156 7.63 -5.06 -10.22
CA LEU A 156 7.62 -4.10 -9.11
C LEU A 156 6.98 -2.76 -9.52
N PHE A 157 7.29 -2.26 -10.71
CA PHE A 157 6.68 -1.04 -11.26
C PHE A 157 5.16 -1.18 -11.40
N VAL A 158 4.68 -2.31 -11.94
CA VAL A 158 3.25 -2.62 -12.06
C VAL A 158 2.57 -2.69 -10.70
N VAL A 159 3.23 -3.21 -9.67
CA VAL A 159 2.70 -3.20 -8.30
C VAL A 159 2.70 -1.78 -7.71
N TYR A 160 3.75 -0.98 -7.94
CA TYR A 160 3.80 0.42 -7.52
C TYR A 160 2.68 1.28 -8.10
N VAL A 161 2.39 1.11 -9.40
CA VAL A 161 1.29 1.82 -10.05
C VAL A 161 -0.07 1.35 -9.51
N MET A 162 -0.24 0.04 -9.32
CA MET A 162 -1.48 -0.54 -8.78
C MET A 162 -1.80 -0.03 -7.37
N THR A 163 -0.79 0.00 -6.51
CA THR A 163 -0.90 0.44 -5.11
C THR A 163 -0.95 1.96 -4.96
N ALA A 164 -0.67 2.71 -6.03
CA ALA A 164 -0.51 4.16 -6.02
C ALA A 164 0.53 4.67 -5.00
N LEU A 165 1.47 3.82 -4.55
CA LEU A 165 2.53 4.23 -3.64
C LEU A 165 3.74 4.81 -4.37
N GLY A 166 4.01 4.36 -5.60
CA GLY A 166 5.17 4.51 -6.50
C GLY A 166 6.20 5.64 -6.30
N PHE A 167 6.58 5.94 -5.07
CA PHE A 167 7.54 6.95 -4.70
C PHE A 167 8.91 6.52 -5.21
N GLY A 168 9.45 7.32 -6.11
CA GLY A 168 10.74 7.01 -6.74
C GLY A 168 10.73 5.73 -7.59
N ALA A 169 9.58 5.30 -8.11
CA ALA A 169 9.52 4.25 -9.12
C ALA A 169 10.20 4.70 -10.44
N PRO A 170 10.80 3.78 -11.22
CA PRO A 170 11.33 4.11 -12.55
C PRO A 170 10.21 4.62 -13.45
N VAL A 171 10.47 5.71 -14.16
CA VAL A 171 9.50 6.35 -15.06
C VAL A 171 9.72 5.84 -16.48
N PRO A 172 8.69 5.31 -17.17
CA PRO A 172 8.80 4.91 -18.57
C PRO A 172 9.27 6.08 -19.44
N GLN A 173 10.24 5.85 -20.32
CA GLN A 173 10.79 6.89 -21.17
C GLN A 173 10.15 6.93 -22.56
N THR A 174 9.57 5.82 -23.00
CA THR A 174 8.90 5.74 -24.30
C THR A 174 7.48 6.31 -24.23
N LEU A 175 7.01 6.91 -25.33
CA LEU A 175 5.63 7.39 -25.44
C LEU A 175 4.61 6.25 -25.20
N TRP A 176 4.90 5.07 -25.76
CA TRP A 176 4.04 3.89 -25.65
C TRP A 176 4.08 3.28 -24.25
N GLY A 177 5.23 3.23 -23.58
CA GLY A 177 5.36 2.80 -22.19
C GLY A 177 4.61 3.73 -21.22
N ARG A 178 4.73 5.05 -21.40
CA ARG A 178 3.95 6.04 -20.61
C ARG A 178 2.45 5.88 -20.81
N SER A 179 2.02 5.72 -22.06
CA SER A 179 0.60 5.50 -22.40
C SER A 179 0.07 4.19 -21.83
N ALA A 180 0.84 3.10 -21.91
CA ALA A 180 0.48 1.81 -21.35
C ALA A 180 0.36 1.85 -19.82
N ALA A 181 1.29 2.52 -19.13
CA ALA A 181 1.22 2.73 -17.69
C ALA A 181 -0.02 3.54 -17.27
N LEU A 182 -0.41 4.55 -18.05
CA LEU A 182 -1.63 5.31 -17.80
C LEU A 182 -2.89 4.44 -17.97
N ILE A 183 -2.99 3.68 -19.07
CA ILE A 183 -4.12 2.77 -19.32
C ILE A 183 -4.23 1.73 -18.20
N TYR A 184 -3.09 1.20 -17.74
CA TYR A 184 -3.06 0.31 -16.59
C TYR A 184 -3.67 0.95 -15.35
N ALA A 185 -3.18 2.15 -14.99
CA ALA A 185 -3.55 2.85 -13.76
C ALA A 185 -5.06 3.12 -13.67
N ILE A 186 -5.70 3.46 -14.79
CA ILE A 186 -7.14 3.77 -14.86
C ILE A 186 -8.00 2.60 -14.36
N PHE A 187 -7.63 1.36 -14.69
CA PHE A 187 -8.39 0.18 -14.27
C PHE A 187 -7.86 -0.43 -12.97
N ALA A 188 -6.54 -0.47 -12.81
CA ALA A 188 -5.91 -1.16 -11.69
C ALA A 188 -6.12 -0.44 -10.36
N ILE A 189 -5.94 0.88 -10.31
CA ILE A 189 -6.02 1.64 -9.06
C ILE A 189 -7.45 1.58 -8.45
N PRO A 190 -8.54 1.86 -9.19
CA PRO A 190 -9.88 1.79 -8.61
C PRO A 190 -10.24 0.36 -8.17
N THR A 191 -9.87 -0.63 -8.98
CA THR A 191 -10.11 -2.05 -8.69
C THR A 191 -9.36 -2.51 -7.45
N HIS A 192 -8.09 -2.12 -7.31
CA HIS A 192 -7.23 -2.43 -6.17
C HIS A 192 -7.76 -1.79 -4.89
N ILE A 193 -8.09 -0.49 -4.92
CA ILE A 193 -8.67 0.21 -3.76
C ILE A 193 -9.97 -0.48 -3.32
N TYR A 194 -10.84 -0.83 -4.25
CA TYR A 194 -12.08 -1.53 -3.94
C TYR A 194 -11.84 -2.90 -3.31
N LEU A 195 -10.93 -3.70 -3.87
CA LEU A 195 -10.54 -5.00 -3.34
C LEU A 195 -9.95 -4.87 -1.92
N MET A 196 -9.04 -3.92 -1.72
CA MET A 196 -8.34 -3.71 -0.45
C MET A 196 -9.28 -3.28 0.66
N LEU A 197 -10.24 -2.40 0.36
CA LEU A 197 -11.20 -1.92 1.36
C LEU A 197 -12.21 -3.01 1.74
N ASN A 198 -12.68 -3.82 0.79
CA ASN A 198 -13.60 -4.92 1.10
C ASN A 198 -12.89 -6.03 1.89
N THR A 199 -11.69 -6.40 1.48
CA THR A 199 -10.89 -7.45 2.13
C THR A 199 -10.50 -7.03 3.55
N SER A 200 -10.09 -5.78 3.74
CA SER A 200 -9.69 -5.26 5.06
C SER A 200 -10.86 -5.21 6.04
N MET A 201 -12.06 -4.81 5.59
CA MET A 201 -13.25 -4.83 6.45
C MET A 201 -13.59 -6.24 6.94
N CYS A 202 -13.49 -7.24 6.07
CA CYS A 202 -13.65 -8.64 6.47
C CYS A 202 -12.58 -9.05 7.48
N PHE A 203 -11.31 -8.74 7.20
CA PHE A 203 -10.19 -9.06 8.07
C PHE A 203 -10.33 -8.45 9.47
N VAL A 204 -10.64 -7.16 9.58
CA VAL A 204 -10.84 -6.46 10.86
C VAL A 204 -11.94 -7.12 11.68
N VAL A 205 -13.09 -7.45 11.07
CA VAL A 205 -14.19 -8.13 11.78
C VAL A 205 -13.79 -9.52 12.28
N GLN A 206 -13.01 -10.28 11.49
CA GLN A 206 -12.53 -11.60 11.93
C GLN A 206 -11.53 -11.47 13.09
N VAL A 207 -10.61 -10.51 13.02
CA VAL A 207 -9.65 -10.23 14.10
C VAL A 207 -10.36 -9.79 15.37
N GLU A 208 -11.34 -8.89 15.29
CA GLU A 208 -12.15 -8.46 16.45
C GLU A 208 -12.88 -9.65 17.09
N ARG A 209 -13.51 -10.51 16.28
CA ARG A 209 -14.18 -11.73 16.76
C ARG A 209 -13.21 -12.69 17.43
N TYR A 210 -12.04 -12.89 16.84
CA TYR A 210 -11.00 -13.74 17.41
C TYR A 210 -10.50 -13.17 18.75
N MET A 211 -10.20 -11.87 18.81
CA MET A 211 -9.77 -11.18 20.02
C MET A 211 -10.83 -11.21 21.12
N ALA A 212 -12.12 -11.06 20.77
CA ALA A 212 -13.22 -11.18 21.73
C ALA A 212 -13.32 -12.61 22.32
N ARG A 213 -13.18 -13.65 21.49
CA ARG A 213 -13.13 -15.05 21.92
C ARG A 213 -11.90 -15.36 22.78
N LEU A 214 -10.75 -14.79 22.44
CA LEU A 214 -9.54 -14.97 23.24
C LEU A 214 -9.67 -14.27 24.60
N ARG A 215 -10.23 -13.06 24.62
CA ARG A 215 -10.51 -12.31 25.85
C ARG A 215 -11.49 -13.03 26.75
N SER A 216 -12.54 -13.66 26.21
CA SER A 216 -13.48 -14.44 27.02
C SER A 216 -12.80 -15.66 27.64
N LYS A 217 -11.98 -16.41 26.89
CA LYS A 217 -11.19 -17.53 27.42
C LYS A 217 -10.17 -17.12 28.47
N LEU A 218 -9.52 -15.96 28.30
CA LEU A 218 -8.57 -15.43 29.29
C LEU A 218 -9.25 -14.87 30.54
N ARG A 219 -10.47 -14.33 30.40
CA ARG A 219 -11.30 -13.86 31.51
C ARG A 219 -11.82 -15.02 32.35
N ASP A 220 -12.16 -16.13 31.71
CA ASP A 220 -12.62 -17.37 32.37
C ASP A 220 -11.51 -18.03 33.22
N LYS A 221 -10.24 -17.85 32.85
CA LYS A 221 -9.08 -18.40 33.57
C LYS A 221 -8.54 -17.55 34.73
N ARG A 222 -9.00 -16.30 34.91
CA ARG A 222 -8.56 -15.44 36.03
C ARG A 222 -9.70 -15.24 37.05
N PRO A 223 -9.70 -15.94 38.20
CA PRO A 223 -10.63 -15.64 39.28
C PRO A 223 -10.25 -14.28 39.88
N PHE A 224 -11.16 -13.33 39.77
CA PHE A 224 -11.34 -12.14 40.61
C PHE A 224 -10.13 -11.70 41.48
N VAL A 225 -9.25 -10.82 40.95
CA VAL A 225 -8.66 -9.66 41.66
C VAL A 225 -8.10 -8.70 40.60
N LEU A 226 -8.93 -7.82 40.06
CA LEU A 226 -8.46 -6.49 39.68
C LEU A 226 -9.63 -5.54 39.81
N GLY A 227 -9.53 -4.63 40.78
CA GLY A 227 -10.50 -3.59 41.05
C GLY A 227 -10.87 -2.86 39.77
N LYS A 228 -12.17 -2.65 39.61
CA LYS A 228 -12.75 -1.85 38.54
C LYS A 228 -12.10 -0.47 38.55
N THR A 229 -11.37 -0.12 37.50
CA THR A 229 -11.36 1.25 37.00
C THR A 229 -12.29 1.31 35.78
N PRO A 230 -13.36 2.11 35.81
CA PRO A 230 -14.26 2.27 34.69
C PRO A 230 -13.65 3.25 33.67
N VAL A 231 -12.45 2.96 33.15
CA VAL A 231 -11.80 3.78 32.11
C VAL A 231 -10.98 2.89 31.18
N GLN A 232 -11.63 2.09 30.32
CA GLN A 232 -11.01 1.62 29.08
C GLN A 232 -12.00 0.99 28.07
N ASN A 233 -13.24 1.49 28.01
CA ASN A 233 -14.14 1.16 26.91
C ASN A 233 -13.88 2.16 25.77
N GLY A 234 -13.11 1.73 24.76
CA GLY A 234 -13.00 2.44 23.48
C GLY A 234 -11.65 2.36 22.76
N SER A 235 -10.55 1.97 23.41
CA SER A 235 -9.19 2.28 22.91
C SER A 235 -8.26 1.08 22.66
N GLY A 236 -8.74 -0.16 22.76
CA GLY A 236 -7.91 -1.35 22.54
C GLY A 236 -7.54 -1.61 21.07
N ALA A 237 -8.52 -1.52 20.16
CA ALA A 237 -8.33 -1.80 18.73
C ALA A 237 -7.57 -0.67 18.00
N CYS A 238 -7.77 0.59 18.43
CA CYS A 238 -7.04 1.73 17.87
C CYS A 238 -5.56 1.74 18.27
N ARG A 239 -5.21 1.25 19.47
CA ARG A 239 -3.81 1.13 19.94
C ARG A 239 -3.02 -0.02 19.31
N SER A 240 -3.69 -1.09 18.85
CA SER A 240 -3.01 -2.21 18.17
C SER A 240 -2.54 -1.88 16.75
N MET A 241 -3.12 -0.85 16.12
CA MET A 241 -2.81 -0.44 14.76
C MET A 241 -1.36 0.07 14.58
N PRO A 242 -0.88 1.06 15.36
CA PRO A 242 0.51 1.53 15.26
C PRO A 242 1.52 0.45 15.66
N LEU A 243 1.17 -0.45 16.60
CA LEU A 243 2.00 -1.59 16.96
C LEU A 243 2.18 -2.56 15.78
N ALA A 244 1.10 -2.87 15.07
CA ALA A 244 1.16 -3.73 13.89
C ALA A 244 1.99 -3.09 12.77
N ALA A 245 1.90 -1.78 12.57
CA ALA A 245 2.75 -1.04 11.62
C ALA A 245 4.23 -1.06 12.00
N ALA A 246 4.56 -0.86 13.28
CA ALA A 246 5.93 -0.96 13.76
C ALA A 246 6.49 -2.39 13.57
N LEU A 247 5.72 -3.41 13.93
CA LEU A 247 6.12 -4.82 13.74
C LEU A 247 6.32 -5.14 12.25
N TYR A 248 5.44 -4.67 11.38
CA TYR A 248 5.54 -4.85 9.93
C TYR A 248 6.84 -4.23 9.39
N TYR A 249 7.14 -3.00 9.79
CA TYR A 249 8.37 -2.32 9.38
C TYR A 249 9.63 -3.02 9.92
N THR A 250 9.64 -3.47 11.18
CA THR A 250 10.78 -4.24 11.71
C THR A 250 11.01 -5.56 10.98
N THR A 251 9.94 -6.18 10.48
CA THR A 251 10.04 -7.38 9.63
C THR A 251 10.68 -7.05 8.30
N GLY A 252 10.34 -5.89 7.71
CA GLY A 252 10.99 -5.37 6.50
C GLY A 252 12.48 -5.09 6.70
N VAL A 253 12.87 -4.44 7.80
CA VAL A 253 14.28 -4.18 8.15
C VAL A 253 15.06 -5.49 8.30
N ALA A 254 14.47 -6.50 8.93
CA ALA A 254 15.10 -7.82 9.07
C ALA A 254 15.26 -8.54 7.72
N ALA A 255 14.20 -8.55 6.89
CA ALA A 255 14.17 -9.30 5.64
C ALA A 255 14.93 -8.62 4.49
N PHE A 256 14.87 -7.29 4.38
CA PHE A 256 15.46 -6.54 3.26
C PHE A 256 16.72 -5.77 3.65
N GLY A 257 16.93 -5.47 4.93
CA GLY A 257 18.15 -4.85 5.43
C GLY A 257 19.18 -5.90 5.88
N PHE A 258 18.91 -6.58 6.99
CA PHE A 258 19.89 -7.50 7.60
C PHE A 258 20.18 -8.74 6.76
N ALA A 259 19.17 -9.33 6.11
CA ALA A 259 19.38 -10.51 5.27
C ALA A 259 20.29 -10.24 4.05
N ARG A 260 20.49 -8.96 3.68
CA ARG A 260 21.40 -8.54 2.60
C ARG A 260 22.79 -8.13 3.10
N GLY A 261 23.03 -8.15 4.41
CA GLY A 261 24.31 -7.79 5.02
C GLY A 261 24.59 -6.29 5.05
N ASN A 262 23.55 -5.44 4.91
CA ASN A 262 23.70 -3.98 4.88
C ASN A 262 24.05 -3.42 6.27
N THR A 263 24.66 -2.23 6.30
CA THR A 263 24.96 -1.53 7.56
C THR A 263 23.68 -1.17 8.31
N TYR A 264 23.77 -0.91 9.62
CA TYR A 264 22.59 -0.61 10.45
C TYR A 264 21.76 0.59 9.96
N ALA A 265 22.42 1.61 9.39
CA ALA A 265 21.74 2.80 8.87
C ALA A 265 21.01 2.49 7.56
N ASP A 266 21.66 1.78 6.64
CA ASP A 266 21.08 1.41 5.34
C ASP A 266 19.95 0.38 5.50
N ALA A 267 20.08 -0.54 6.46
CA ALA A 267 19.06 -1.53 6.78
C ALA A 267 17.75 -0.88 7.27
N LEU A 268 17.82 0.23 8.03
CA LEU A 268 16.63 1.00 8.40
C LEU A 268 16.06 1.74 7.18
N MET A 269 16.92 2.30 6.35
CA MET A 269 16.53 3.03 5.14
C MET A 269 16.27 2.13 3.91
N PHE A 270 16.08 0.82 4.13
CA PHE A 270 15.88 -0.16 3.06
C PHE A 270 14.82 0.23 2.00
N PRO A 271 13.69 0.93 2.30
CA PRO A 271 12.72 1.28 1.26
C PRO A 271 13.30 2.22 0.21
N ILE A 272 14.31 3.03 0.57
CA ILE A 272 14.99 3.94 -0.34
C ILE A 272 15.76 3.15 -1.39
N GLU A 273 16.35 2.00 -1.05
CA GLU A 273 17.06 1.16 -2.01
C GLU A 273 16.17 0.65 -3.16
N PHE A 274 14.85 0.60 -2.95
CA PHE A 274 13.88 0.18 -3.96
C PHE A 274 13.33 1.35 -4.79
N THR A 275 13.98 2.52 -4.71
CA THR A 275 13.71 3.67 -5.58
C THR A 275 14.82 3.86 -6.61
N THR A 276 14.54 4.65 -7.64
CA THR A 276 15.52 5.07 -8.65
C THR A 276 16.72 5.81 -8.05
N SER A 277 16.54 6.51 -6.93
CA SER A 277 17.62 7.23 -6.25
C SER A 277 18.45 6.35 -5.33
N GLY A 278 17.90 5.23 -4.83
CA GLY A 278 18.62 4.31 -3.94
C GLY A 278 19.28 3.12 -4.62
N GLY A 279 19.30 3.07 -5.96
CA GLY A 279 19.98 2.01 -6.70
C GLY A 279 19.15 0.76 -6.95
N LEU A 280 17.85 0.91 -7.20
CA LEU A 280 16.94 -0.20 -7.52
C LEU A 280 17.49 -1.12 -8.62
N ASP A 281 18.20 -0.58 -9.61
CA ASP A 281 18.81 -1.30 -10.73
C ASP A 281 19.90 -2.30 -10.31
N GLN A 282 20.50 -2.11 -9.14
CA GLN A 282 21.52 -3.00 -8.57
C GLN A 282 20.91 -4.11 -7.69
N VAL A 283 19.63 -3.97 -7.31
CA VAL A 283 18.96 -4.95 -6.45
C VAL A 283 18.65 -6.20 -7.25
N ASN A 284 18.93 -7.38 -6.68
CA ASN A 284 18.60 -8.66 -7.31
C ASN A 284 17.10 -8.81 -7.62
N GLY A 285 16.78 -9.38 -8.79
CA GLY A 285 15.40 -9.49 -9.26
C GLY A 285 14.43 -10.21 -8.31
N HIS A 286 14.85 -11.29 -7.66
CA HIS A 286 14.01 -12.00 -6.68
C HIS A 286 13.66 -11.13 -5.46
N VAL A 287 14.60 -10.26 -5.03
CA VAL A 287 14.37 -9.33 -3.91
C VAL A 287 13.36 -8.27 -4.32
N ARG A 288 13.41 -7.77 -5.57
CA ARG A 288 12.41 -6.82 -6.11
C ARG A 288 11.00 -7.41 -6.08
N ILE A 289 10.86 -8.68 -6.46
CA ILE A 289 9.58 -9.40 -6.42
C ILE A 289 9.06 -9.55 -4.98
N LEU A 290 9.92 -9.96 -4.04
CA LEU A 290 9.55 -10.05 -2.63
C LEU A 290 9.15 -8.69 -2.04
N TYR A 291 9.86 -7.64 -2.42
CA TYR A 291 9.55 -6.28 -2.00
C TYR A 291 8.21 -5.80 -2.58
N ALA A 292 7.85 -6.18 -3.82
CA ALA A 292 6.54 -5.87 -4.37
C ALA A 292 5.40 -6.48 -3.51
N PHE A 293 5.54 -7.73 -3.06
CA PHE A 293 4.58 -8.33 -2.12
C PHE A 293 4.58 -7.64 -0.74
N TYR A 294 5.73 -7.15 -0.29
CA TYR A 294 5.81 -6.33 0.92
C TYR A 294 5.07 -5.00 0.76
N VAL A 295 5.16 -4.34 -0.39
CA VAL A 295 4.40 -3.11 -0.69
C VAL A 295 2.89 -3.37 -0.65
N GLU A 296 2.43 -4.50 -1.23
CA GLU A 296 1.03 -4.93 -1.13
C GLU A 296 0.59 -5.18 0.32
N GLY A 297 1.43 -5.84 1.12
CA GLY A 297 1.15 -6.05 2.54
C GLY A 297 1.03 -4.75 3.33
N ALA A 298 1.85 -3.74 3.01
CA ALA A 298 1.73 -2.40 3.58
C ALA A 298 0.38 -1.74 3.22
N MET A 299 -0.09 -1.92 1.98
CA MET A 299 -1.41 -1.42 1.55
C MET A 299 -2.57 -2.12 2.25
N VAL A 300 -2.48 -3.43 2.48
CA VAL A 300 -3.47 -4.17 3.27
C VAL A 300 -3.53 -3.61 4.69
N LEU A 301 -2.38 -3.36 5.31
CA LEU A 301 -2.30 -2.81 6.66
C LEU A 301 -2.87 -1.38 6.72
N LEU A 302 -2.52 -0.52 5.76
CA LEU A 302 -3.08 0.83 5.63
C LEU A 302 -4.60 0.78 5.50
N SER A 303 -5.12 -0.09 4.62
CA SER A 303 -6.55 -0.30 4.42
C SER A 303 -7.25 -0.77 5.70
N CYS A 304 -6.64 -1.68 6.46
CA CYS A 304 -7.16 -2.11 7.77
C CYS A 304 -7.21 -0.95 8.77
N GLY A 305 -6.26 -0.02 8.70
CA GLY A 305 -6.21 1.17 9.55
C GLY A 305 -7.32 2.14 9.23
N LEU A 306 -7.52 2.41 7.95
CA LEU A 306 -8.62 3.23 7.48
C LEU A 306 -9.98 2.61 7.81
N ALA A 307 -10.13 1.29 7.68
CA ALA A 307 -11.33 0.54 8.07
C ALA A 307 -11.63 0.68 9.57
N THR A 308 -10.61 0.48 10.42
CA THR A 308 -10.73 0.60 11.88
C THR A 308 -11.05 2.05 12.29
N LEU A 309 -10.38 3.03 11.69
CA LEU A 309 -10.61 4.44 11.93
C LEU A 309 -12.05 4.83 11.55
N ARG A 310 -12.53 4.42 10.36
CA ARG A 310 -13.90 4.69 9.91
C ARG A 310 -14.95 4.14 10.88
N ARG A 311 -14.75 2.93 11.40
CA ARG A 311 -15.67 2.30 12.39
C ARG A 311 -15.74 3.10 13.69
N HIS A 312 -14.61 3.60 14.19
CA HIS A 312 -14.57 4.36 15.45
C HIS A 312 -14.98 5.82 15.29
N SER A 313 -14.66 6.46 14.16
CA SER A 313 -15.07 7.83 13.85
C SER A 313 -16.59 7.96 13.75
N GLY A 314 -17.30 6.92 13.29
CA GLY A 314 -18.77 6.90 13.29
C GLY A 314 -19.37 7.08 14.68
N ALA A 315 -18.80 6.42 15.70
CA ALA A 315 -19.24 6.52 17.10
C ALA A 315 -18.82 7.84 17.77
N ALA A 316 -17.62 8.36 17.44
CA ALA A 316 -17.16 9.64 17.96
C ALA A 316 -17.94 10.83 17.36
N LEU A 317 -18.27 10.77 16.07
CA LEU A 317 -19.04 11.79 15.37
C LEU A 317 -20.51 11.79 15.81
N THR A 318 -21.12 10.62 16.06
CA THR A 318 -22.47 10.53 16.64
C THR A 318 -22.50 11.08 18.06
N CYS A 319 -21.54 10.71 18.91
CA CYS A 319 -21.41 11.25 20.28
C CYS A 319 -21.20 12.79 20.30
N MET A 320 -20.37 13.31 19.38
CA MET A 320 -20.19 14.76 19.21
C MET A 320 -21.48 15.42 18.71
N THR A 321 -22.12 14.87 17.68
CA THR A 321 -23.36 15.42 17.12
C THR A 321 -24.48 15.45 18.15
N GLU A 322 -24.59 14.42 18.99
CA GLU A 322 -25.57 14.33 20.08
C GLU A 322 -25.26 15.36 21.19
N LYS A 323 -23.98 15.58 21.51
CA LYS A 323 -23.54 16.61 22.45
C LYS A 323 -23.80 18.05 21.97
N TYR A 324 -23.77 18.28 20.65
CA TYR A 324 -24.10 19.58 20.04
C TYR A 324 -25.57 19.74 19.64
N ARG A 325 -26.39 18.67 19.72
CA ARG A 325 -27.83 18.72 19.43
C ARG A 325 -28.67 19.31 20.57
N LEU A 326 -28.07 19.59 21.73
CA LEU A 326 -28.73 20.13 22.93
C LEU A 326 -29.07 21.64 22.87
N PHE A 327 -28.90 22.32 21.72
CA PHE A 327 -29.22 23.75 21.58
C PHE A 327 -30.34 24.10 20.59
N ASN A 328 -31.11 23.14 20.08
CA ASN A 328 -32.33 23.45 19.33
C ASN A 328 -33.56 22.85 20.04
N GLY A 329 -34.18 23.66 20.90
CA GLY A 329 -35.42 23.34 21.60
C GLY A 329 -35.84 24.47 22.53
N GLY A 330 -36.15 25.63 21.97
CA GLY A 330 -36.61 26.79 22.72
C GLY A 330 -37.20 27.86 21.82
N TYR A 331 -38.31 27.54 21.14
CA TYR A 331 -39.36 28.49 20.78
C TYR A 331 -40.70 27.78 20.85
#